data_AF-A0A1F9PPV4-F1
#
_entry.id   AF-A0A1F9PPV4-F1
#
_cell.length_a   1.000
_cell.length_b   1.000
_cell.length_c   1.000
_cell.angle_alpha   90.00
_cell.angle_beta   90.00
_cell.angle_gamma   90.00
#
_symmetry.space_group_name_H-M   'P 1'
#
loop_
_entity.id
_entity.type
_entity.pdbx_description
1 polymer ?
#
loop_
_entity_poly.entity_id
_entity_poly.type
_entity_poly.pdbx_seq_one_letter_code
_entity_poly.pdbx_strand_id
1 'polypeptide(L)'
;MKKLLLCLILTGWLVFQTSSAVAAYLYGIEAGDMIKFTKSTGPNGGGEFTWVAADDGYTWQSFCVEKNEYISLNHSYEVRGISGYAMAGGIGGQDKNIGGIWADSLSNETAWLFWNFSKGMLGSDSYAYTSTTAQEGYLQNIIWYLEGEINSLNNKTKTFYDAWHTDYLASGWTNQGQVQVVNMGYFDTRGNWKGIQDQLIISNSHAPEPGTMVLLGFGLIGIAGIGRKKPKK
;
A
#
# COMPACT_ATOMS: atom_id res chain seq x y z
N MET A 1 -8.81 -23.68 -49.64
CA MET A 1 -7.73 -24.17 -48.75
C MET A 1 -6.67 -23.10 -48.47
N LYS A 2 -6.09 -22.43 -49.49
CA LYS A 2 -5.08 -21.37 -49.29
C LYS A 2 -5.54 -20.17 -48.45
N LYS A 3 -6.82 -19.77 -48.54
CA LYS A 3 -7.40 -18.67 -47.73
C LYS A 3 -7.68 -19.04 -46.26
N LEU A 4 -7.91 -20.32 -45.96
CA LEU A 4 -8.13 -20.80 -44.59
C LEU A 4 -6.82 -20.98 -43.82
N LEU A 5 -5.76 -21.41 -44.51
CA LEU A 5 -4.43 -21.55 -43.94
C LEU A 5 -3.84 -20.17 -43.56
N LEU A 6 -4.13 -19.14 -44.38
CA LEU A 6 -3.69 -17.77 -44.13
C LEU A 6 -4.33 -17.17 -42.86
N CYS A 7 -5.62 -17.42 -42.62
CA CYS A 7 -6.31 -16.96 -41.40
C CYS A 7 -5.82 -17.67 -40.12
N LEU A 8 -5.46 -18.95 -40.19
CA LEU A 8 -4.92 -19.71 -39.04
C LEU A 8 -3.49 -19.29 -38.67
N ILE A 9 -2.69 -18.87 -39.66
CA ILE A 9 -1.33 -18.37 -39.43
C ILE A 9 -1.37 -16.92 -38.90
N LEU A 10 -2.33 -16.10 -39.36
CA LEU A 10 -2.54 -14.74 -38.84
C LEU A 10 -3.12 -14.71 -37.41
N THR A 11 -3.97 -15.66 -37.02
CA THR A 11 -4.43 -15.77 -35.63
C THR A 11 -3.39 -16.40 -34.70
N GLY A 12 -2.55 -17.31 -35.21
CA GLY A 12 -1.44 -17.89 -34.43
C GLY A 12 -0.36 -16.88 -34.07
N TRP A 13 -0.12 -15.86 -34.89
CA TRP A 13 0.89 -14.82 -34.63
C TRP A 13 0.40 -13.69 -33.72
N LEU A 14 -0.92 -13.44 -33.64
CA LEU A 14 -1.48 -12.47 -32.67
C LEU A 14 -1.55 -13.01 -31.23
N VAL A 15 -1.56 -14.33 -31.03
CA VAL A 15 -1.72 -14.95 -29.69
C VAL A 15 -0.38 -15.18 -28.98
N PHE A 16 0.76 -14.97 -29.66
CA PHE A 16 2.10 -15.14 -29.06
C PHE A 16 2.66 -13.88 -28.38
N GLN A 17 1.93 -12.75 -28.34
CA GLN A 17 2.41 -11.50 -27.71
C GLN A 17 1.80 -11.18 -26.33
N THR A 18 0.98 -12.05 -25.74
CA THR A 18 0.46 -11.81 -24.38
C THR A 18 1.00 -12.85 -23.40
N SER A 19 2.31 -12.79 -23.13
CA SER A 19 2.90 -13.50 -22.00
C SER A 19 3.60 -12.52 -21.08
N SER A 20 2.79 -11.83 -20.27
CA SER A 20 3.17 -11.26 -18.97
C SER A 20 1.91 -11.14 -18.12
N ALA A 21 1.41 -12.25 -17.58
CA ALA A 21 0.50 -12.21 -16.44
C ALA A 21 1.37 -12.26 -15.19
N VAL A 22 1.77 -11.08 -14.71
CA VAL A 22 2.17 -10.88 -13.32
C VAL A 22 1.11 -9.93 -12.77
N ALA A 23 0.36 -10.36 -11.77
CA ALA A 23 -0.37 -9.45 -10.90
C ALA A 23 0.70 -8.60 -10.21
N ALA A 24 1.02 -7.46 -10.82
CA ALA A 24 2.07 -6.60 -10.34
C ALA A 24 1.51 -5.87 -9.11
N TYR A 25 1.93 -6.32 -7.94
CA TYR A 25 1.95 -5.51 -6.73
C TYR A 25 2.93 -4.35 -6.97
N LEU A 26 2.51 -3.30 -7.68
CA LEU A 26 3.43 -2.19 -8.00
C LEU A 26 3.47 -1.19 -6.84
N TYR A 27 3.93 -1.65 -5.67
CA TYR A 27 4.31 -0.77 -4.55
C TYR A 27 5.65 -0.07 -4.80
N GLY A 28 6.35 -0.41 -5.88
CA GLY A 28 7.74 -0.02 -6.11
C GLY A 28 8.74 -0.74 -5.20
N ILE A 29 8.27 -1.63 -4.32
CA ILE A 29 9.05 -2.48 -3.41
C ILE A 29 8.32 -3.81 -3.13
N GLU A 30 9.05 -4.84 -2.74
CA GLU A 30 8.55 -6.13 -2.26
C GLU A 30 9.27 -6.62 -0.99
N ALA A 31 8.80 -7.73 -0.41
CA ALA A 31 9.44 -8.32 0.76
C ALA A 31 10.83 -8.87 0.40
N GLY A 32 11.83 -8.50 1.19
CA GLY A 32 13.25 -8.78 0.94
C GLY A 32 14.01 -7.57 0.40
N ASP A 33 13.33 -6.54 -0.09
CA ASP A 33 13.97 -5.33 -0.59
C ASP A 33 14.61 -4.54 0.55
N MET A 34 15.69 -3.83 0.22
CA MET A 34 16.32 -2.90 1.14
C MET A 34 15.88 -1.48 0.82
N ILE A 35 15.41 -0.75 1.84
CA ILE A 35 15.09 0.67 1.72
C ILE A 35 15.93 1.51 2.69
N LYS A 36 16.14 2.78 2.36
CA LYS A 36 16.87 3.72 3.19
C LYS A 36 16.14 5.05 3.30
N PHE A 37 15.96 5.53 4.52
CA PHE A 37 15.36 6.83 4.79
C PHE A 37 16.37 7.94 4.56
N THR A 38 16.07 8.87 3.67
CA THR A 38 16.97 9.95 3.25
C THR A 38 16.58 11.31 3.82
N LYS A 39 15.31 11.47 4.18
CA LYS A 39 14.75 12.74 4.68
C LYS A 39 13.65 12.47 5.69
N SER A 40 13.51 13.38 6.65
CA SER A 40 12.35 13.50 7.52
C SER A 40 12.01 14.98 7.66
N THR A 41 10.73 15.33 7.59
CA THR A 41 10.22 16.68 7.76
C THR A 41 9.04 16.68 8.73
N GLY A 42 9.17 17.45 9.81
CA GLY A 42 8.18 17.50 10.89
C GLY A 42 8.83 17.71 12.27
N PRO A 43 8.05 18.07 13.30
CA PRO A 43 8.57 18.28 14.64
C PRO A 43 8.78 16.95 15.41
N ASN A 44 9.77 16.94 16.31
CA ASN A 44 9.94 15.96 17.40
C ASN A 44 10.05 14.47 17.00
N GLY A 45 10.67 14.14 15.86
CA GLY A 45 10.94 12.75 15.47
C GLY A 45 9.79 12.04 14.75
N GLY A 46 8.76 12.78 14.35
CA GLY A 46 7.71 12.33 13.43
C GLY A 46 7.49 13.33 12.29
N GLY A 47 6.59 13.00 11.37
CA GLY A 47 6.29 13.81 10.19
C GLY A 47 6.42 12.99 8.92
N GLU A 48 6.60 13.67 7.79
CA GLU A 48 6.78 13.02 6.51
C GLU A 48 8.21 12.47 6.40
N PHE A 49 8.33 11.20 6.05
CA PHE A 49 9.59 10.54 5.77
C PHE A 49 9.72 10.25 4.29
N THR A 50 10.91 10.46 3.74
CA THR A 50 11.27 10.01 2.40
C THR A 50 12.21 8.82 2.52
N TRP A 51 11.85 7.70 1.89
CA TRP A 51 12.74 6.57 1.72
C TRP A 51 12.99 6.27 0.25
N VAL A 52 14.11 5.60 0.00
CA VAL A 52 14.58 5.20 -1.33
C VAL A 52 14.88 3.71 -1.32
N ALA A 53 14.33 2.97 -2.29
CA ALA A 53 14.64 1.57 -2.52
C ALA A 53 16.06 1.42 -3.09
N ALA A 54 16.80 0.42 -2.60
CA ALA A 54 18.19 0.22 -2.99
C ALA A 54 18.36 -0.28 -4.42
N ASP A 55 17.38 -1.06 -4.91
CA ASP A 55 17.53 -1.81 -6.16
C ASP A 55 17.30 -0.95 -7.40
N ASP A 56 16.28 -0.09 -7.39
CA ASP A 56 15.89 0.73 -8.54
C ASP A 56 15.88 2.24 -8.25
N GLY A 57 16.13 2.66 -7.00
CA GLY A 57 16.09 4.06 -6.59
C GLY A 57 14.68 4.63 -6.47
N TYR A 58 13.64 3.79 -6.45
CA TYR A 58 12.27 4.23 -6.23
C TYR A 58 12.18 5.03 -4.93
N THR A 59 11.57 6.20 -5.01
CA THR A 59 11.46 7.13 -3.87
C THR A 59 10.00 7.26 -3.46
N TRP A 60 9.75 7.25 -2.17
CA TRP A 60 8.40 7.32 -1.61
C TRP A 60 8.32 8.22 -0.38
N GLN A 61 7.18 8.87 -0.20
CA GLN A 61 6.85 9.70 0.95
C GLN A 61 5.81 9.00 1.83
N SER A 62 6.09 8.90 3.12
CA SER A 62 5.31 8.13 4.07
C SER A 62 5.29 8.79 5.45
N PHE A 63 4.48 8.25 6.36
CA PHE A 63 4.40 8.62 7.76
C PHE A 63 4.56 7.39 8.64
N CYS A 64 4.98 7.63 9.89
CA CYS A 64 5.05 6.61 10.93
C CYS A 64 3.65 6.15 11.34
N VAL A 65 3.45 4.84 11.47
CA VAL A 65 2.21 4.27 12.02
C VAL A 65 2.24 4.31 13.55
N GLU A 66 3.31 3.80 14.16
CA GLU A 66 3.52 3.81 15.60
C GLU A 66 4.29 5.05 16.08
N LYS A 67 4.18 5.39 17.38
CA LYS A 67 4.86 6.58 17.95
C LYS A 67 6.16 6.26 18.68
N ASN A 68 6.25 5.09 19.28
CA ASN A 68 7.38 4.70 20.13
C ASN A 68 8.44 3.87 19.40
N GLU A 69 8.32 3.73 18.08
CA GLU A 69 9.34 3.14 17.25
C GLU A 69 10.10 4.23 16.50
N TYR A 70 11.36 3.94 16.14
CA TYR A 70 12.26 4.97 15.63
C TYR A 70 13.00 4.50 14.39
N ILE A 71 13.25 5.46 13.51
CA ILE A 71 14.01 5.30 12.28
C ILE A 71 15.28 6.12 12.39
N SER A 72 16.39 5.53 11.94
CA SER A 72 17.63 6.28 11.72
C SER A 72 17.76 6.61 10.24
N LEU A 73 17.95 7.90 9.93
CA LEU A 73 18.23 8.33 8.57
C LEU A 73 19.56 7.73 8.08
N ASN A 74 19.63 7.47 6.79
CA ASN A 74 20.75 6.86 6.08
C ASN A 74 21.13 5.43 6.53
N HIS A 75 20.29 4.79 7.35
CA HIS A 75 20.39 3.37 7.66
C HIS A 75 19.52 2.56 6.69
N SER A 76 20.00 1.38 6.27
CA SER A 76 19.25 0.49 5.39
C SER A 76 18.42 -0.49 6.23
N TYR A 77 17.18 -0.71 5.83
CA TYR A 77 16.24 -1.61 6.49
C TYR A 77 15.66 -2.57 5.46
N GLU A 78 15.44 -3.81 5.87
CA GLU A 78 14.81 -4.84 5.05
C GLU A 78 13.29 -4.71 5.18
N VAL A 79 12.60 -4.72 4.05
CA VAL A 79 11.15 -4.84 3.97
C VAL A 79 10.78 -6.27 4.30
N ARG A 80 10.16 -6.50 5.45
CA ARG A 80 9.76 -7.84 5.88
C ARG A 80 8.45 -8.27 5.24
N GLY A 81 7.56 -7.31 4.99
CA GLY A 81 6.27 -7.55 4.38
C GLY A 81 5.50 -6.27 4.16
N ILE A 82 4.48 -6.35 3.31
CA ILE A 82 3.52 -5.28 3.07
C ILE A 82 2.14 -5.85 3.42
N SER A 83 1.49 -5.25 4.41
CA SER A 83 0.30 -5.83 5.03
C SER A 83 -0.73 -4.78 5.45
N GLY A 84 -1.89 -5.21 5.93
CA GLY A 84 -2.93 -4.30 6.43
C GLY A 84 -2.80 -3.95 7.91
N TYR A 85 -1.62 -4.13 8.50
CA TYR A 85 -1.39 -4.00 9.94
C TYR A 85 0.04 -3.61 10.29
N ALA A 86 0.22 -2.92 11.42
CA ALA A 86 1.52 -2.72 12.05
C ALA A 86 1.93 -3.94 12.88
N MET A 87 3.20 -4.31 12.83
CA MET A 87 3.74 -5.45 13.60
C MET A 87 4.10 -5.02 15.01
N ALA A 88 3.87 -5.90 16.00
CA ALA A 88 4.16 -5.66 17.42
C ALA A 88 3.31 -4.57 18.10
N GLY A 89 2.59 -3.74 17.34
CA GLY A 89 1.52 -2.86 17.82
C GLY A 89 2.02 -1.75 18.76
N GLY A 90 1.36 -0.60 18.72
CA GLY A 90 1.77 0.55 19.51
C GLY A 90 1.05 0.69 20.86
N ILE A 91 1.01 1.92 21.38
CA ILE A 91 0.39 2.26 22.68
C ILE A 91 -1.10 1.87 22.71
N GLY A 92 -1.78 1.92 21.56
CA GLY A 92 -3.21 1.60 21.41
C GLY A 92 -3.56 0.14 21.69
N GLY A 93 -2.58 -0.76 21.67
CA GLY A 93 -2.76 -2.20 21.83
C GLY A 93 -2.65 -2.96 20.50
N GLN A 94 -3.09 -4.21 20.50
CA GLN A 94 -3.02 -5.11 19.35
C GLN A 94 -4.40 -5.75 19.17
N ASP A 95 -4.93 -5.74 17.96
CA ASP A 95 -6.26 -6.26 17.64
C ASP A 95 -6.22 -7.60 16.88
N LYS A 96 -5.04 -8.03 16.44
CA LYS A 96 -4.82 -9.26 15.65
C LYS A 96 -3.76 -10.16 16.24
N ASN A 97 -3.98 -11.47 16.11
CA ASN A 97 -2.97 -12.50 16.33
C ASN A 97 -2.74 -13.26 15.03
N ILE A 98 -1.54 -13.14 14.47
CA ILE A 98 -1.14 -13.71 13.18
C ILE A 98 -0.05 -14.74 13.47
N GLY A 99 -0.47 -15.98 13.69
CA GLY A 99 0.46 -17.09 13.94
C GLY A 99 1.31 -16.90 15.21
N GLY A 100 0.76 -16.27 16.24
CA GLY A 100 1.46 -15.98 17.50
C GLY A 100 2.12 -14.60 17.54
N ILE A 101 2.10 -13.85 16.43
CA ILE A 101 2.55 -12.46 16.38
C ILE A 101 1.35 -11.56 16.58
N TRP A 102 1.42 -10.67 17.57
CA TRP A 102 0.38 -9.68 17.77
C TRP A 102 0.62 -8.45 16.89
N ALA A 103 -0.44 -7.93 16.30
CA ALA A 103 -0.43 -6.85 15.32
C ALA A 103 -1.63 -5.93 15.52
N ASP A 104 -1.54 -4.71 14.99
CA ASP A 104 -2.63 -3.72 15.02
C ASP A 104 -3.09 -3.36 13.60
N SER A 105 -4.38 -3.51 13.32
CA SER A 105 -4.96 -3.21 12.02
C SER A 105 -4.87 -1.73 11.69
N LEU A 106 -4.47 -1.43 10.45
CA LEU A 106 -4.56 -0.07 9.95
C LEU A 106 -6.02 0.40 9.91
N SER A 107 -6.33 1.53 10.57
CA SER A 107 -7.68 2.07 10.55
C SER A 107 -8.09 2.55 9.15
N ASN A 108 -9.40 2.53 8.87
CA ASN A 108 -9.93 3.06 7.60
C ASN A 108 -9.73 4.58 7.51
N GLU A 109 -9.82 5.28 8.64
CA GLU A 109 -9.62 6.70 8.76
C GLU A 109 -8.20 7.10 8.36
N THR A 110 -7.17 6.40 8.88
CA THR A 110 -5.77 6.64 8.52
C THR A 110 -5.52 6.32 7.06
N ALA A 111 -6.06 5.21 6.58
CA ALA A 111 -5.92 4.82 5.19
C ALA A 111 -6.57 5.83 4.23
N TRP A 112 -7.75 6.38 4.56
CA TRP A 112 -8.38 7.43 3.77
C TRP A 112 -7.53 8.70 3.73
N LEU A 113 -7.02 9.13 4.88
CA LEU A 113 -6.20 10.32 5.00
C LEU A 113 -4.92 10.19 4.15
N PHE A 114 -4.23 9.07 4.28
CA PHE A 114 -2.99 8.81 3.55
C PHE A 114 -3.24 8.65 2.05
N TRP A 115 -4.34 8.01 1.65
CA TRP A 115 -4.74 7.96 0.25
C TRP A 115 -4.91 9.37 -0.34
N ASN A 116 -5.67 10.24 0.32
CA ASN A 116 -5.88 11.61 -0.15
C ASN A 116 -4.59 12.45 -0.14
N PHE A 117 -3.70 12.24 0.84
CA PHE A 117 -2.36 12.82 0.84
C PHE A 117 -1.58 12.39 -0.40
N SER A 118 -1.49 11.08 -0.66
CA SER A 118 -0.71 10.52 -1.79
C SER A 118 -1.23 10.95 -3.16
N LYS A 119 -2.53 11.25 -3.27
CA LYS A 119 -3.16 11.76 -4.49
C LYS A 119 -3.15 13.29 -4.60
N GLY A 120 -2.56 13.99 -3.63
CA GLY A 120 -2.52 15.46 -3.59
C GLY A 120 -3.87 16.12 -3.33
N MET A 121 -4.88 15.36 -2.91
CA MET A 121 -6.25 15.85 -2.70
C MET A 121 -6.38 16.73 -1.45
N LEU A 122 -5.49 16.55 -0.46
CA LEU A 122 -5.39 17.43 0.70
C LEU A 122 -4.95 18.86 0.31
N GLY A 123 -4.32 19.06 -0.85
CA GLY A 123 -3.92 20.39 -1.32
C GLY A 123 -5.06 21.22 -1.91
N SER A 124 -6.27 20.66 -2.03
CA SER A 124 -7.45 21.39 -2.51
C SER A 124 -7.84 22.57 -1.59
N ASP A 125 -8.55 23.54 -2.14
CA ASP A 125 -9.03 24.73 -1.42
C ASP A 125 -9.79 24.40 -0.13
N SER A 126 -10.42 23.22 -0.06
CA SER A 126 -11.16 22.74 1.11
C SER A 126 -10.28 22.47 2.34
N TYR A 127 -9.01 22.10 2.16
CA TYR A 127 -8.13 21.69 3.27
C TYR A 127 -6.80 22.45 3.34
N ALA A 128 -6.42 23.17 2.27
CA ALA A 128 -5.27 24.06 2.21
C ALA A 128 -3.95 23.43 2.73
N TYR A 129 -3.76 22.13 2.50
CA TYR A 129 -2.50 21.45 2.83
C TYR A 129 -1.42 21.88 1.84
N THR A 130 -0.29 22.38 2.35
CA THR A 130 0.82 22.93 1.55
C THR A 130 2.16 22.30 1.90
N SER A 131 2.16 21.16 2.60
CA SER A 131 3.38 20.46 3.06
C SER A 131 4.33 21.35 3.88
N THR A 132 3.80 22.30 4.65
CA THR A 132 4.64 23.01 5.63
C THR A 132 5.04 22.05 6.77
N THR A 133 6.20 22.27 7.39
CA THR A 133 6.67 21.46 8.53
C THR A 133 5.66 21.33 9.65
N ALA A 134 4.85 22.36 9.88
CA ALA A 134 3.76 22.31 10.85
C ALA A 134 2.63 21.36 10.41
N GLN A 135 2.22 21.41 9.14
CA GLN A 135 1.15 20.57 8.59
C GLN A 135 1.57 19.10 8.47
N GLU A 136 2.82 18.80 8.14
CA GLU A 136 3.36 17.43 8.19
C GLU A 136 3.29 16.87 9.62
N GLY A 137 3.61 17.69 10.62
CA GLY A 137 3.43 17.33 12.03
C GLY A 137 1.96 17.16 12.43
N TYR A 138 1.03 17.86 11.78
CA TYR A 138 -0.41 17.66 12.01
C TYR A 138 -0.86 16.31 11.44
N LEU A 139 -0.45 15.96 10.22
CA LEU A 139 -0.74 14.65 9.63
C LEU A 139 -0.19 13.52 10.49
N GLN A 140 1.07 13.62 10.95
CA GLN A 140 1.66 12.59 11.80
C GLN A 140 0.89 12.40 13.12
N ASN A 141 0.53 13.50 13.80
CA ASN A 141 -0.22 13.42 15.06
C ASN A 141 -1.63 12.87 14.83
N ILE A 142 -2.25 13.17 13.69
CA ILE A 142 -3.56 12.62 13.33
C ILE A 142 -3.47 11.11 13.13
N ILE A 143 -2.46 10.64 12.39
CA ILE A 143 -2.25 9.19 12.19
C ILE A 143 -2.08 8.52 13.55
N TRP A 144 -1.20 9.04 14.41
CA TRP A 144 -1.05 8.53 15.77
C TRP A 144 -2.33 8.59 16.61
N TYR A 145 -3.18 9.60 16.43
CA TYR A 145 -4.45 9.67 17.15
C TYR A 145 -5.43 8.60 16.67
N LEU A 146 -5.50 8.37 15.36
CA LEU A 146 -6.38 7.37 14.73
C LEU A 146 -5.95 5.93 15.04
N GLU A 147 -4.64 5.68 15.07
CA GLU A 147 -4.06 4.38 15.44
C GLU A 147 -3.90 4.21 16.97
N GLY A 148 -4.48 5.09 17.79
CA GLY A 148 -4.47 4.94 19.25
C GLY A 148 -3.12 5.17 19.94
N GLU A 149 -2.12 5.71 19.24
CA GLU A 149 -0.79 6.02 19.76
C GLU A 149 -0.75 7.26 20.66
N ILE A 150 -1.74 8.14 20.52
CA ILE A 150 -1.95 9.30 21.40
C ILE A 150 -3.44 9.49 21.71
N ASN A 151 -3.71 10.01 22.91
CA ASN A 151 -5.09 10.16 23.39
C ASN A 151 -5.73 11.50 23.01
N SER A 152 -4.98 12.46 22.48
CA SER A 152 -5.50 13.79 22.15
C SER A 152 -4.69 14.53 21.09
N LEU A 153 -5.40 15.40 20.37
CA LEU A 153 -4.85 16.35 19.40
C LEU A 153 -4.79 17.75 20.00
N ASN A 154 -3.74 18.50 19.69
CA ASN A 154 -3.72 19.94 19.98
C ASN A 154 -4.75 20.68 19.11
N ASN A 155 -5.13 21.90 19.51
CA ASN A 155 -6.20 22.65 18.83
C ASN A 155 -5.98 22.85 17.32
N LYS A 156 -4.75 23.15 16.89
CA LYS A 156 -4.46 23.38 15.47
C LYS A 156 -4.57 22.08 14.66
N THR A 157 -4.02 20.99 15.18
CA THR A 157 -4.15 19.67 14.57
C THR A 157 -5.60 19.21 14.57
N LYS A 158 -6.36 19.49 15.62
CA LYS A 158 -7.78 19.16 15.69
C LYS A 158 -8.61 19.92 14.66
N THR A 159 -8.37 21.22 14.47
CA THR A 159 -9.04 21.99 13.40
C THR A 159 -8.75 21.40 12.03
N PHE A 160 -7.51 20.98 11.77
CA PHE A 160 -7.14 20.32 10.52
C PHE A 160 -7.83 18.96 10.37
N TYR A 161 -7.88 18.15 11.44
CA TYR A 161 -8.61 16.88 11.52
C TYR A 161 -10.10 17.05 11.20
N ASP A 162 -10.78 17.97 11.89
CA ASP A 162 -12.23 18.15 11.79
C ASP A 162 -12.66 18.54 10.35
N ALA A 163 -11.80 19.26 9.61
CA ALA A 163 -12.06 19.71 8.25
C ALA A 163 -12.25 18.55 7.25
N TRP A 164 -11.39 17.53 7.28
CA TRP A 164 -11.51 16.39 6.37
C TRP A 164 -12.27 15.20 6.98
N HIS A 165 -12.33 15.08 8.31
CA HIS A 165 -13.03 13.97 8.96
C HIS A 165 -14.52 13.94 8.63
N THR A 166 -15.14 15.12 8.46
CA THR A 166 -16.53 15.24 8.01
C THR A 166 -16.74 14.62 6.63
N ASP A 167 -15.80 14.84 5.71
CA ASP A 167 -15.86 14.32 4.34
C ASP A 167 -15.59 12.81 4.30
N TYR A 168 -14.69 12.31 5.16
CA TYR A 168 -14.51 10.88 5.37
C TYR A 168 -15.84 10.21 5.78
N LEU A 169 -16.50 10.73 6.83
CA LEU A 169 -17.77 10.17 7.31
C LEU A 169 -18.86 10.20 6.23
N ALA A 170 -18.89 11.23 5.38
CA ALA A 170 -19.85 11.34 4.28
C ALA A 170 -19.52 10.41 3.10
N SER A 171 -18.26 10.02 2.93
CA SER A 171 -17.81 9.23 1.77
C SER A 171 -18.21 7.75 1.82
N GLY A 172 -18.46 7.21 3.03
CA GLY A 172 -18.67 5.76 3.22
C GLY A 172 -17.45 4.90 2.82
N TRP A 173 -16.26 5.51 2.77
CA TRP A 173 -15.05 4.86 2.29
C TRP A 173 -14.57 3.76 3.23
N THR A 174 -14.01 2.70 2.65
CA THR A 174 -13.37 1.60 3.37
C THR A 174 -12.06 1.23 2.69
N ASN A 175 -11.06 0.87 3.48
CA ASN A 175 -9.79 0.40 2.96
C ASN A 175 -9.94 -1.05 2.50
N GLN A 176 -10.04 -1.24 1.20
CA GLN A 176 -10.05 -2.55 0.54
C GLN A 176 -8.63 -3.02 0.18
N GLY A 177 -7.62 -2.52 0.88
CA GLY A 177 -6.21 -2.78 0.61
C GLY A 177 -5.56 -1.73 -0.28
N GLN A 178 -6.20 -0.57 -0.54
CA GLN A 178 -5.58 0.55 -1.26
C GLN A 178 -4.44 1.19 -0.47
N VAL A 179 -4.50 1.15 0.85
CA VAL A 179 -3.40 1.57 1.73
C VAL A 179 -2.98 0.42 2.60
N GLN A 180 -1.66 0.27 2.73
CA GLN A 180 -1.04 -0.80 3.51
C GLN A 180 0.13 -0.25 4.31
N VAL A 181 0.66 -1.12 5.16
CA VAL A 181 1.77 -0.90 6.06
C VAL A 181 2.97 -1.70 5.57
N VAL A 182 4.09 -1.02 5.40
CA VAL A 182 5.40 -1.62 5.12
C VAL A 182 6.03 -1.96 6.46
N ASN A 183 6.08 -3.26 6.76
CA ASN A 183 6.70 -3.76 7.97
C ASN A 183 8.20 -3.94 7.74
N MET A 184 9.04 -3.35 8.59
CA MET A 184 10.49 -3.31 8.34
C MET A 184 11.33 -3.68 9.56
N GLY A 185 12.61 -3.90 9.30
CA GLY A 185 13.56 -4.17 10.37
C GLY A 185 14.98 -4.34 9.88
N TYR A 186 15.82 -4.81 10.78
CA TYR A 186 17.21 -5.17 10.50
C TYR A 186 17.65 -6.30 11.42
N PHE A 187 18.70 -7.01 11.02
CA PHE A 187 19.38 -7.96 11.88
C PHE A 187 20.42 -7.25 12.74
N ASP A 188 20.35 -7.43 14.06
CA ASP A 188 21.38 -6.93 14.97
C ASP A 188 22.72 -7.67 14.81
N THR A 189 23.76 -7.22 15.51
CA THR A 189 25.10 -7.83 15.45
C THR A 189 25.17 -9.28 15.92
N ARG A 190 24.10 -9.78 16.56
CA ARG A 190 23.95 -11.17 17.01
C ARG A 190 23.05 -11.99 16.08
N GLY A 191 22.60 -11.40 14.96
CA GLY A 191 21.72 -12.04 13.99
C GLY A 191 20.25 -12.12 14.44
N ASN A 192 19.83 -11.35 15.45
CA ASN A 192 18.42 -11.30 15.82
C ASN A 192 17.70 -10.23 15.01
N TRP A 193 16.52 -10.57 14.51
CA TRP A 193 15.64 -9.60 13.87
C TRP A 193 15.16 -8.55 14.87
N LYS A 194 15.21 -7.28 14.44
CA LYS A 194 14.68 -6.12 15.15
C LYS A 194 13.71 -5.40 14.23
N GLY A 195 12.43 -5.43 14.59
CA GLY A 195 11.43 -4.55 14.00
C GLY A 195 11.80 -3.09 14.24
N ILE A 196 11.45 -2.25 13.28
CA ILE A 196 11.55 -0.80 13.38
C ILE A 196 10.23 -0.21 12.90
N GLN A 197 10.09 1.08 13.16
CA GLN A 197 8.93 1.88 12.81
C GLN A 197 8.35 1.57 11.43
N ASP A 198 7.12 1.09 11.46
CA ASP A 198 6.34 0.79 10.27
C ASP A 198 5.89 2.06 9.53
N GLN A 199 5.71 1.95 8.21
CA GLN A 199 5.43 3.05 7.28
C GLN A 199 4.21 2.77 6.40
N LEU A 200 3.53 3.82 5.92
CA LEU A 200 2.38 3.71 5.03
C LEU A 200 2.77 3.67 3.54
N ILE A 201 2.06 2.85 2.78
CA ILE A 201 2.24 2.73 1.33
C ILE A 201 0.90 2.57 0.61
N ILE A 202 0.85 3.03 -0.63
CA ILE A 202 -0.31 2.86 -1.49
C ILE A 202 -0.16 1.57 -2.28
N SER A 203 -1.16 0.71 -2.18
CA SER A 203 -1.35 -0.39 -3.09
C SER A 203 -1.97 0.08 -4.39
N ASN A 204 -1.34 -0.30 -5.50
CA ASN A 204 -1.94 -0.17 -6.82
C ASN A 204 -2.80 -1.40 -7.19
N SER A 205 -3.20 -2.25 -6.23
CA SER A 205 -3.87 -3.54 -6.49
C SER A 205 -5.33 -3.47 -6.96
N HIS A 206 -5.92 -2.29 -7.17
CA HIS A 206 -7.33 -2.18 -7.59
C HIS A 206 -7.49 -2.09 -9.11
N ALA A 207 -7.33 -3.21 -9.79
CA ALA A 207 -8.07 -3.48 -11.00
C ALA A 207 -8.59 -4.93 -10.95
N PRO A 208 -9.92 -5.16 -10.85
CA PRO A 208 -10.48 -6.47 -11.15
C PRO A 208 -10.12 -6.78 -12.59
N GLU A 209 -9.18 -7.70 -12.79
CA GLU A 209 -8.61 -8.00 -14.11
C GLU A 209 -9.73 -8.35 -15.11
N PRO A 210 -10.07 -7.48 -16.06
CA PRO A 210 -11.03 -7.86 -17.10
C PRO A 210 -10.46 -8.99 -17.97
N GLY A 211 -9.13 -9.19 -17.98
CA GLY A 211 -8.44 -10.23 -18.72
C GLY A 211 -8.74 -11.66 -18.25
N THR A 212 -8.83 -11.93 -16.94
CA THR A 212 -9.10 -13.29 -16.43
C THR A 212 -10.54 -13.71 -16.64
N MET A 213 -11.50 -12.78 -16.56
CA MET A 213 -12.90 -13.05 -16.94
C MET A 213 -13.04 -13.30 -18.44
N VAL A 214 -12.27 -12.59 -19.27
CA VAL A 214 -12.21 -12.82 -20.71
C VAL A 214 -11.57 -14.17 -21.04
N LEU A 215 -10.47 -14.55 -20.36
CA LEU A 215 -9.82 -15.85 -20.54
C LEU A 215 -10.68 -17.00 -20.02
N LEU A 216 -11.35 -16.84 -18.88
CA LEU A 216 -12.34 -17.79 -18.36
C LEU A 216 -13.52 -17.93 -19.34
N GLY A 217 -14.02 -16.82 -19.88
CA GLY A 217 -15.05 -16.79 -20.91
C GLY A 217 -14.64 -17.53 -22.18
N PHE A 218 -13.44 -17.26 -22.70
CA PHE A 218 -12.90 -17.97 -23.86
C PHE A 218 -12.59 -19.44 -23.57
N GLY A 219 -12.12 -19.76 -22.36
CA GLY A 219 -11.86 -21.14 -21.93
C GLY A 219 -13.15 -21.97 -21.92
N LEU A 220 -14.24 -21.42 -21.37
CA LEU A 220 -15.55 -22.08 -21.36
C LEU A 220 -16.14 -22.24 -22.77
N ILE A 221 -15.97 -21.24 -23.64
CA ILE A 221 -16.40 -21.32 -25.05
C ILE A 221 -15.58 -22.38 -25.81
N GLY A 222 -14.28 -22.46 -25.57
CA GLY A 222 -13.40 -23.48 -26.16
C GLY A 222 -13.80 -24.89 -25.76
N ILE A 223 -14.08 -25.12 -24.48
CA ILE A 223 -14.56 -26.42 -23.96
C ILE A 223 -15.93 -26.78 -24.55
N ALA A 224 -16.87 -25.82 -24.60
CA ALA A 224 -18.19 -26.04 -25.19
C ALA A 224 -18.12 -26.31 -26.70
N GLY A 225 -17.18 -25.69 -27.42
CA GLY A 225 -16.94 -25.91 -28.84
C GLY A 225 -16.37 -27.30 -29.14
N ILE A 226 -15.44 -27.79 -28.31
CA ILE A 226 -14.83 -29.12 -28.46
C ILE A 226 -15.80 -30.23 -28.01
N GLY A 227 -16.53 -30.02 -26.91
CA GLY A 227 -17.49 -30.98 -26.37
C GLY A 227 -18.71 -31.27 -27.26
N ARG A 228 -19.01 -30.41 -28.24
CA ARG A 228 -20.11 -30.62 -29.20
C ARG A 228 -19.76 -31.57 -30.35
N LYS A 229 -18.50 -31.98 -30.51
CA LYS A 229 -18.13 -33.02 -31.48
C LYS A 229 -18.36 -34.40 -30.86
N LYS A 230 -19.62 -34.84 -30.80
CA LYS A 230 -19.92 -36.28 -30.66
C LYS A 230 -19.33 -36.99 -31.89
N PRO A 231 -18.50 -38.03 -31.75
CA PRO A 231 -18.17 -38.88 -32.88
C PRO A 231 -19.48 -39.56 -33.32
N LYS A 232 -19.95 -39.26 -34.54
CA LYS A 232 -20.98 -40.06 -35.17
C LYS A 232 -20.38 -41.46 -35.38
N LYS A 233 -20.88 -42.45 -34.65
CA LYS A 233 -20.89 -43.85 -35.10
C LYS A 233 -22.20 -44.07 -35.84
#